data_AF-A0A0Q8PLC7-F1
#
_entry.id   AF-A0A0Q8PLC7-F1
#
_cell.length_a   1.000
_cell.length_b   1.000
_cell.length_c   1.000
_cell.angle_alpha   90.00
_cell.angle_beta   90.00
_cell.angle_gamma   90.00
#
_symmetry.space_group_name_H-M   'P 1'
#
loop_
_entity.id
_entity.type
_entity.pdbx_description
1 polymer ?
#
loop_
_entity_poly.entity_id
_entity_poly.type
_entity_poly.pdbx_seq_one_letter_code
_entity_poly.pdbx_strand_id
1 'polypeptide(L)'
;MSKLSRTGEPKAPRKNPFEGLTPWQKALSILPMGLLIVGGAIGGALGAGALFLNTSIARKPLATPVKALAMVGVTLGAALVYLIIAGLLTSALNR
;
A
#
# COMPACT_ATOMS: atom_id res chain seq x y z
N MET A 1 -18.34 -50.62 9.46
CA MET A 1 -16.97 -50.13 9.21
C MET A 1 -17.03 -48.72 8.64
N SER A 2 -16.48 -47.79 9.40
CA SER A 2 -16.45 -46.35 9.22
C SER A 2 -15.65 -45.93 7.99
N LYS A 3 -16.22 -45.09 7.12
CA LYS A 3 -15.42 -44.24 6.22
C LYS A 3 -15.34 -42.85 6.83
N LEU A 4 -14.29 -42.72 7.62
CA LEU A 4 -13.60 -41.54 8.12
C LEU A 4 -14.02 -40.22 7.43
N SER A 5 -14.56 -39.34 8.27
CA SER A 5 -14.61 -37.90 8.09
C SER A 5 -13.33 -37.39 7.44
N ARG A 6 -13.44 -36.82 6.24
CA ARG A 6 -12.37 -36.00 5.63
C ARG A 6 -12.22 -34.74 6.46
N THR A 7 -11.38 -34.86 7.48
CA THR A 7 -10.86 -33.79 8.33
C THR A 7 -10.32 -32.66 7.46
N GLY A 8 -10.67 -31.44 7.86
CA GLY A 8 -10.32 -30.21 7.18
C GLY A 8 -8.82 -30.09 6.91
N GLU A 9 -8.50 -29.70 5.69
CA GLU A 9 -7.16 -29.25 5.35
C GLU A 9 -6.78 -28.06 6.23
N PRO A 10 -5.54 -28.00 6.76
CA PRO A 10 -5.07 -26.82 7.48
C PRO A 10 -5.05 -25.65 6.49
N LYS A 11 -6.02 -24.74 6.63
CA LYS A 11 -6.06 -23.49 5.87
C LYS A 11 -4.79 -22.72 6.22
N ALA A 12 -3.87 -22.61 5.26
CA ALA A 12 -2.58 -21.96 5.45
C ALA A 12 -2.77 -20.62 6.21
N PRO A 13 -1.94 -20.34 7.24
CA PRO A 13 -2.11 -19.15 8.04
C PRO A 13 -2.09 -17.94 7.11
N ARG A 14 -3.19 -17.18 7.09
CA ARG A 14 -3.27 -15.92 6.35
C ARG A 14 -2.18 -15.01 6.91
N LYS A 15 -1.10 -14.83 6.15
CA LYS A 15 -0.02 -13.90 6.51
C LYS A 15 -0.62 -12.50 6.56
N ASN A 16 -0.74 -11.97 7.77
CA ASN A 16 -1.22 -10.61 7.94
C ASN A 16 -0.11 -9.67 7.42
N PRO A 17 -0.37 -8.85 6.39
CA PRO A 17 0.67 -7.98 5.84
C PRO A 17 1.17 -6.93 6.84
N PHE A 18 0.47 -6.80 7.98
CA PHE A 18 0.73 -5.87 9.07
C PHE A 18 1.28 -6.53 10.35
N GLU A 19 1.58 -7.83 10.32
CA GLU A 19 2.22 -8.54 11.44
C GLU A 19 3.65 -8.02 11.65
N GLY A 20 3.95 -7.55 12.86
CA GLY A 20 5.28 -7.04 13.24
C GLY A 20 5.52 -5.54 13.01
N LEU A 21 4.55 -4.79 12.46
CA LEU A 21 4.66 -3.32 12.27
C LEU A 21 4.13 -2.55 13.49
N THR A 22 4.84 -1.50 13.89
CA THR A 22 4.41 -0.62 15.00
C THR A 22 3.15 0.16 14.61
N PRO A 23 2.33 0.62 15.59
CA PRO A 23 1.07 1.31 15.29
C PRO A 23 1.22 2.53 14.36
N TRP A 24 2.32 3.28 14.52
CA TRP A 24 2.62 4.43 13.66
C TRP A 24 3.03 4.02 12.24
N GLN A 25 3.74 2.90 12.07
CA GLN A 25 4.05 2.35 10.75
C GLN A 25 2.78 1.88 10.03
N LYS A 26 1.80 1.33 10.75
CA LYS A 26 0.49 0.97 10.16
C LYS A 26 -0.26 2.21 9.66
N ALA A 27 -0.26 3.30 10.44
CA ALA A 27 -0.88 4.56 10.03
C ALA A 27 -0.25 5.14 8.75
N LEU A 28 1.09 5.21 8.70
CA LEU A 28 1.81 5.65 7.50
C LEU A 28 1.64 4.72 6.29
N SER A 29 1.43 3.42 6.53
CA SER A 29 1.18 2.45 5.45
C SER A 29 -0.20 2.64 4.84
N ILE A 30 -1.20 3.06 5.62
CA ILE A 30 -2.58 3.28 5.16
C ILE A 30 -2.75 4.66 4.50
N LEU A 31 -1.89 5.63 4.82
CA LEU A 31 -1.96 7.00 4.29
C LEU A 31 -2.12 7.09 2.75
N PRO A 32 -1.42 6.28 1.93
CA PRO A 32 -1.60 6.30 0.47
C PRO A 32 -2.97 5.80 0.00
N MET A 33 -3.71 5.03 0.81
CA MET A 33 -5.09 4.64 0.47
C MET A 33 -6.07 5.83 0.50
N GLY A 34 -5.70 6.96 1.13
CA GLY A 34 -6.47 8.19 1.01
C GLY A 34 -6.61 8.68 -0.44
N LEU A 35 -5.60 8.42 -1.30
CA LEU A 35 -5.69 8.71 -2.73
C LEU A 35 -6.78 7.90 -3.45
N LEU A 36 -7.12 6.71 -2.95
CA LEU A 36 -8.21 5.90 -3.50
C LEU A 36 -9.56 6.62 -3.35
N ILE A 37 -9.77 7.32 -2.22
CA ILE A 37 -10.99 8.09 -1.96
C ILE A 37 -11.04 9.34 -2.85
N VAL A 38 -9.90 10.00 -3.08
CA VAL A 38 -9.82 11.26 -3.84
C VAL A 38 -9.80 11.03 -5.37
N GLY A 39 -9.27 9.91 -5.84
CA GLY A 39 -8.98 9.66 -7.26
C GLY A 39 -9.54 8.37 -7.86
N GLY A 40 -10.42 7.66 -7.15
CA GLY A 40 -11.05 6.44 -7.63
C GLY A 40 -10.04 5.33 -7.99
N ALA A 41 -10.25 4.62 -9.10
CA ALA A 41 -9.42 3.49 -9.50
C ALA A 41 -7.94 3.87 -9.75
N ILE A 42 -7.69 5.08 -10.29
CA ILE A 42 -6.33 5.57 -10.60
C ILE A 42 -5.59 5.92 -9.30
N GLY A 43 -6.25 6.65 -8.41
CA GLY A 43 -5.73 6.92 -7.07
C GLY A 43 -5.51 5.65 -6.25
N GLY A 44 -6.36 4.64 -6.44
CA GLY A 44 -6.25 3.32 -5.83
C GLY A 44 -5.05 2.50 -6.30
N ALA A 45 -4.83 2.44 -7.61
CA ALA A 45 -3.68 1.74 -8.18
C ALA A 45 -2.35 2.37 -7.73
N LEU A 46 -2.28 3.70 -7.75
CA LEU A 46 -1.12 4.45 -7.26
C LEU A 46 -0.94 4.29 -5.75
N GLY A 47 -2.01 4.39 -4.97
CA GLY A 47 -1.99 4.20 -3.53
C GLY A 47 -1.54 2.79 -3.13
N ALA A 48 -2.04 1.75 -3.80
CA ALA A 48 -1.64 0.37 -3.56
C ALA A 48 -0.17 0.11 -3.94
N GLY A 49 0.29 0.66 -5.08
CA GLY A 49 1.70 0.58 -5.48
C GLY A 49 2.62 1.29 -4.48
N ALA A 50 2.26 2.49 -4.03
CA ALA A 50 2.98 3.23 -3.01
C ALA A 50 3.02 2.50 -1.66
N LEU A 51 1.92 1.85 -1.28
CA LEU A 51 1.83 1.02 -0.07
C LEU A 51 2.75 -0.21 -0.16
N PHE A 52 2.83 -0.86 -1.33
CA PHE A 52 3.76 -1.96 -1.56
C PHE A 52 5.23 -1.51 -1.48
N LEU A 53 5.55 -0.35 -2.06
CA LEU A 53 6.89 0.23 -1.98
C LEU A 53 7.25 0.62 -0.54
N ASN A 54 6.33 1.24 0.19
CA ASN A 54 6.51 1.60 1.59
C ASN A 54 6.72 0.38 2.49
N THR A 55 5.94 -0.69 2.28
CA THR A 55 6.11 -1.94 3.04
C THR A 55 7.41 -2.67 2.68
N SER A 56 7.87 -2.58 1.44
CA SER A 56 9.19 -3.08 1.02
C SER A 56 10.34 -2.31 1.69
N ILE A 57 10.27 -0.97 1.70
CA ILE A 57 11.24 -0.11 2.38
C ILE A 57 11.23 -0.36 3.90
N ALA A 58 10.05 -0.55 4.49
CA ALA A 58 9.89 -0.85 5.91
C ALA A 58 10.57 -2.17 6.32
N ARG A 59 10.73 -3.13 5.39
CA ARG A 59 11.42 -4.41 5.63
C ARG A 59 12.93 -4.35 5.44
N LYS A 60 13.47 -3.28 4.86
CA LYS A 60 14.92 -3.13 4.67
C LYS A 60 15.63 -2.79 6.00
N PRO A 61 16.86 -3.29 6.24
CA PRO A 61 17.68 -2.95 7.40
C PRO A 61 18.30 -1.56 7.23
N LEU A 62 17.45 -0.53 7.16
CA LEU A 62 17.86 0.88 7.07
C LEU A 62 17.78 1.54 8.44
N ALA A 63 18.67 2.50 8.69
CA ALA A 63 18.57 3.37 9.85
C ALA A 63 17.21 4.07 9.89
N THR A 64 16.63 4.18 11.09
CA THR A 64 15.28 4.71 11.33
C THR A 64 14.98 6.05 10.63
N PRO A 65 15.89 7.05 10.62
CA PRO A 65 15.65 8.32 9.92
C PRO A 65 15.57 8.16 8.41
N VAL A 66 16.45 7.32 7.84
CA VAL A 66 16.52 7.04 6.40
C VAL A 66 15.27 6.29 5.95
N LYS A 67 14.78 5.37 6.77
CA LYS A 67 13.54 4.64 6.51
C LYS A 67 12.33 5.56 6.49
N ALA A 68 12.23 6.48 7.47
CA ALA A 68 11.15 7.47 7.51
C ALA A 68 11.18 8.39 6.29
N LEU A 69 12.34 8.93 5.93
CA LEU A 69 12.51 9.79 4.76
C LEU A 69 12.11 9.08 3.46
N ALA A 70 12.50 7.82 3.31
CA ALA A 70 12.16 7.03 2.14
C ALA A 70 10.65 6.75 2.03
N MET A 71 9.97 6.47 3.15
CA MET A 71 8.52 6.24 3.15
C MET A 71 7.73 7.52 2.85
N VAL A 72 8.17 8.65 3.39
CA VAL A 72 7.62 9.98 3.06
C VAL A 72 7.85 10.31 1.60
N GLY A 73 9.06 10.05 1.08
CA GLY A 73 9.41 10.27 -0.32
C GLY A 73 8.54 9.49 -1.30
N VAL A 74 8.26 8.20 -1.02
CA VAL A 74 7.34 7.40 -1.84
C VAL A 74 5.91 7.96 -1.79
N THR A 75 5.47 8.42 -0.62
CA THR A 75 4.13 9.01 -0.46
C THR A 75 3.98 10.30 -1.25
N LEU A 76 4.97 11.19 -1.14
CA LEU A 76 5.02 12.44 -1.92
C LEU A 76 5.15 12.16 -3.42
N GLY A 77 5.99 11.21 -3.82
CA GLY A 77 6.15 10.81 -5.22
C GLY A 77 4.85 10.27 -5.82
N ALA A 78 4.12 9.44 -5.08
CA ALA A 78 2.82 8.92 -5.50
C ALA A 78 1.78 10.05 -5.64
N ALA A 79 1.75 11.00 -4.71
CA ALA A 79 0.88 12.17 -4.81
C ALA A 79 1.23 13.05 -6.03
N LEU A 80 2.52 13.25 -6.31
CA LEU A 80 2.99 14.02 -7.45
C LEU A 80 2.57 13.37 -8.78
N VAL A 81 2.76 12.05 -8.90
CA VAL A 81 2.34 11.28 -10.08
C VAL A 81 0.83 11.37 -10.28
N TYR A 82 0.05 11.26 -9.20
CA TYR A 82 -1.39 11.44 -9.28
C TYR A 82 -1.79 12.83 -9.79
N LEU A 83 -1.18 13.90 -9.26
CA LEU A 83 -1.45 15.27 -9.68
C LEU A 83 -1.08 15.51 -11.15
N ILE A 84 0.02 14.92 -11.63
CA ILE A 84 0.42 15.00 -13.04
C ILE A 84 -0.65 14.33 -13.92
N ILE A 85 -1.09 13.11 -13.56
CA ILE A 85 -2.12 12.40 -14.33
C ILE A 85 -3.44 13.17 -14.32
N ALA A 86 -3.86 13.68 -13.17
CA ALA A 86 -5.07 14.49 -13.05
C ALA A 86 -4.98 15.76 -13.90
N GLY A 87 -3.86 16.49 -13.82
CA GLY A 87 -3.62 17.69 -14.63
C GLY A 87 -3.67 17.41 -16.13
N LEU A 88 -2.99 16.34 -16.59
CA LEU A 88 -3.03 15.92 -18.00
C LEU A 88 -4.43 15.55 -18.45
N LEU A 89 -5.20 14.84 -17.62
CA LEU A 89 -6.57 14.45 -17.92
C LEU A 89 -7.48 15.68 -18.02
N THR A 90 -7.39 16.62 -17.07
CA THR A 90 -8.14 17.89 -17.14
C THR A 90 -7.75 18.68 -18.40
N SER A 91 -6.47 18.81 -18.72
CA SER A 91 -6.01 19.47 -19.96
C SER A 91 -6.40 18.74 -21.24
N ALA A 92 -6.72 17.45 -21.18
CA ALA A 92 -7.23 16.68 -22.32
C ALA A 92 -8.76 16.81 -22.46
N LEU A 93 -9.48 16.90 -21.34
CA LEU A 93 -10.95 17.03 -21.30
C LEU A 93 -11.43 18.47 -21.55
N ASN A 94 -10.64 19.48 -21.18
CA ASN A 94 -10.95 20.90 -21.43
C ASN A 94 -10.52 21.37 -22.82
N ARG A 95 -10.38 20.46 -23.78
CA ARG A 95 -10.13 20.75 -25.20
C ARG A 95 -11.43 20.70 -25.97
#